data_AF-A0A967T872-F1
#
_entry.id   AF-A0A967T872-F1
#
_cell.length_a   1.000
_cell.length_b   1.000
_cell.length_c   1.000
_cell.angle_alpha   90.00
_cell.angle_beta   90.00
_cell.angle_gamma   90.00
#
_symmetry.space_group_name_H-M   'P 1'
#
loop_
_entity.id
_entity.type
_entity.pdbx_description
1 polymer ?
#
loop_
_entity_poly.entity_id
_entity_poly.type
_entity_poly.pdbx_seq_one_letter_code
_entity_poly.pdbx_strand_id
1 'polypeptide(L)'
;MGDLERGRLFLVAPKGHRYQLPATGRIPSGAGSLEALASPNEALRYLGYRALQAMPGEKARQLLADRLADRAQPAHQRARAFWAAASLSPNPAEWIRRTITDQDPLLRGAAIRACRVLDREGDYDTMLAGCAGDSDPQVRAAAAIALRFADRSASDEAWAAIAQTYRGKDRWFLEALGIGAELRWPSRFAAYLKATGDKPHADLVWRARCAEALPFLEKLIVAAPDSERDRFMRALHFHPKSPALQQLALGLFRNGSPQLATMVALEMLDPAAIESADEGKRLEELTLARRESPDLVALATRYNQQSEKVLAALLEFIVAHRNDNDGANAARHLL
;
A
#
# COMPACT_ATOMS: atom_id res chain seq x y z
N MET A 1 52.93 4.26 -20.94
CA MET A 1 51.53 3.90 -20.60
C MET A 1 50.87 5.13 -20.04
N GLY A 2 49.85 5.67 -20.72
CA GLY A 2 49.20 6.92 -20.31
C GLY A 2 48.28 6.71 -19.10
N ASP A 3 48.38 7.63 -18.13
CA ASP A 3 47.53 7.95 -16.98
C ASP A 3 46.52 6.86 -16.53
N LEU A 4 46.90 6.08 -15.51
CA LEU A 4 46.10 5.01 -14.87
C LEU A 4 45.22 5.54 -13.72
N GLU A 5 45.33 6.81 -13.33
CA GLU A 5 44.69 7.32 -12.12
C GLU A 5 43.34 8.01 -12.36
N ARG A 6 42.96 8.24 -13.63
CA ARG A 6 41.68 8.91 -13.98
C ARG A 6 40.89 8.12 -15.03
N GLY A 7 39.58 8.03 -14.81
CA GLY A 7 38.63 7.54 -15.81
C GLY A 7 38.57 8.47 -17.03
N ARG A 8 38.43 7.91 -18.24
CA ARG A 8 38.35 8.67 -19.50
C ARG A 8 37.02 8.42 -20.20
N LEU A 9 36.41 9.50 -20.69
CA LEU A 9 35.28 9.44 -21.62
C LEU A 9 35.83 9.67 -23.03
N PHE A 10 35.67 8.67 -23.90
CA PHE A 10 36.06 8.77 -25.30
C PHE A 10 34.83 9.10 -26.15
N LEU A 11 34.90 10.18 -26.94
CA LEU A 11 33.94 10.43 -28.00
C LEU A 11 34.37 9.65 -29.24
N VAL A 12 33.60 8.64 -29.63
CA VAL A 12 33.81 7.92 -30.89
C VAL A 12 33.10 8.70 -32.01
N ALA A 13 33.86 9.19 -32.98
CA ALA A 13 33.32 9.97 -34.10
C ALA A 13 34.02 9.63 -35.45
N PRO A 14 33.33 9.82 -36.60
CA PRO A 14 33.90 9.54 -37.93
C PRO A 14 35.15 10.38 -38.25
N LYS A 15 35.99 9.88 -39.18
CA LYS A 15 37.17 10.59 -39.65
C LYS A 15 36.77 11.95 -40.26
N GLY A 16 37.35 13.03 -39.75
CA GLY A 16 37.02 14.41 -40.15
C GLY A 16 35.93 15.07 -39.30
N HIS A 17 35.35 14.39 -38.31
CA HIS A 17 34.42 15.01 -37.37
C HIS A 17 35.14 16.10 -36.55
N ARG A 18 34.68 17.35 -36.70
CA ARG A 18 35.10 18.45 -35.83
C ARG A 18 34.16 18.49 -34.64
N TYR A 19 34.68 18.17 -33.46
CA TYR A 19 33.93 18.28 -32.23
C TYR A 19 33.52 19.74 -32.02
N GLN A 20 32.22 20.00 -32.07
CA GLN A 20 31.63 21.27 -31.67
C GLN A 20 30.99 21.07 -30.31
N LEU A 21 31.52 21.77 -29.30
CA LEU A 21 30.80 21.91 -28.04
C LEU A 21 29.46 22.56 -28.37
N PRO A 22 28.31 21.94 -28.02
CA PRO A 22 27.05 22.65 -28.09
C PRO A 22 27.19 23.90 -27.22
N ALA A 23 26.57 25.02 -27.62
CA ALA A 23 26.61 26.28 -26.88
C ALA A 23 26.06 26.16 -25.43
N THR A 24 25.54 25.00 -25.05
CA THR A 24 25.02 24.58 -23.75
C THR A 24 26.04 24.63 -22.60
N GLY A 25 27.32 24.90 -22.86
CA GLY A 25 28.33 25.18 -21.83
C GLY A 25 28.26 26.60 -21.22
N ARG A 26 27.42 27.49 -21.77
CA ARG A 26 27.14 28.81 -21.18
C ARG A 26 26.01 28.69 -20.15
N ILE A 27 26.08 29.48 -19.07
CA ILE A 27 24.95 29.63 -18.14
C ILE A 27 23.73 30.06 -18.98
N PRO A 28 22.64 29.28 -18.99
CA PRO A 28 21.48 29.58 -19.81
C PRO A 28 20.87 30.93 -19.43
N SER A 29 20.39 31.71 -20.38
CA SER A 29 19.67 32.97 -20.10
C SER A 29 18.42 33.11 -20.96
N GLY A 30 17.40 33.78 -20.42
CA GLY A 30 16.10 33.97 -21.08
C GLY A 30 15.49 32.66 -21.57
N ALA A 31 15.19 32.57 -22.87
CA ALA A 31 14.63 31.37 -23.50
C ALA A 31 15.58 30.16 -23.44
N GLY A 32 16.91 30.38 -23.42
CA GLY A 32 17.89 29.30 -23.28
C GLY A 32 17.75 28.53 -21.97
N SER A 33 17.20 29.17 -20.92
CA SER A 33 16.94 28.50 -19.64
C SER A 33 15.80 27.48 -19.72
N LEU A 34 14.81 27.69 -20.60
CA LEU A 34 13.74 26.71 -20.85
C LEU A 34 14.27 25.51 -21.63
N GLU A 35 15.14 25.72 -22.62
CA GLU A 35 15.77 24.61 -23.37
C GLU A 35 16.69 23.77 -22.46
N ALA A 36 17.43 24.44 -21.57
CA ALA A 36 18.23 23.75 -20.56
C ALA A 36 17.34 22.95 -19.59
N LEU A 37 16.21 23.52 -19.14
CA LEU A 37 15.21 22.81 -18.31
C LEU A 37 14.57 21.61 -19.05
N ALA A 38 14.42 21.70 -20.37
CA ALA A 38 13.91 20.61 -21.21
C ALA A 38 14.95 19.49 -21.45
N SER A 39 16.21 19.69 -21.07
CA SER A 39 17.27 18.71 -21.32
C SER A 39 17.05 17.37 -20.60
N PRO A 40 17.33 16.22 -21.26
CA PRO A 40 17.39 14.93 -20.58
C PRO A 40 18.58 14.82 -19.61
N ASN A 41 19.64 15.62 -19.80
CA ASN A 41 20.78 15.69 -18.89
C ASN A 41 20.41 16.45 -17.61
N GLU A 42 20.53 15.80 -16.46
CA GLU A 42 20.11 16.36 -15.16
C GLU A 42 20.94 17.58 -14.74
N ALA A 43 22.24 17.59 -15.01
CA ALA A 43 23.10 18.73 -14.70
C ALA A 43 22.70 19.98 -15.51
N LEU A 44 22.45 19.81 -16.81
CA LEU A 44 21.97 20.91 -17.65
C LEU A 44 20.57 21.38 -17.23
N ARG A 45 19.69 20.44 -16.84
CA ARG A 45 18.36 20.76 -16.30
C ARG A 45 18.45 21.59 -15.03
N TYR A 46 19.34 21.22 -14.12
CA TYR A 46 19.61 21.97 -12.90
C TYR A 46 20.12 23.38 -13.20
N LEU A 47 21.06 23.54 -14.15
CA LEU A 47 21.53 24.86 -14.59
C LEU A 47 20.40 25.70 -15.19
N GLY A 48 19.50 25.09 -15.97
CA GLY A 48 18.28 25.76 -16.48
C GLY A 48 17.37 26.25 -15.36
N TYR A 49 17.11 25.42 -14.35
CA TYR A 49 16.34 25.80 -13.16
C TYR A 49 17.00 26.95 -12.38
N ARG A 50 18.31 26.87 -12.14
CA ARG A 50 19.06 27.93 -11.42
C ARG A 50 19.07 29.24 -12.19
N ALA A 51 19.15 29.19 -13.51
CA ALA A 51 19.02 30.38 -14.35
C ALA A 51 17.64 31.02 -14.23
N LEU A 52 16.56 30.22 -14.26
CA LEU A 52 15.19 30.71 -14.06
C LEU A 52 14.99 31.32 -12.67
N GLN A 53 15.56 30.70 -11.63
CA GLN A 53 15.50 31.21 -10.25
C GLN A 53 16.20 32.57 -10.10
N ALA A 54 17.27 32.83 -10.86
CA ALA A 54 18.02 34.07 -10.82
C ALA A 54 17.38 35.22 -11.64
N MET A 55 16.34 34.95 -12.43
CA MET A 55 15.62 35.98 -13.20
C MET A 55 14.66 36.78 -12.31
N PRO A 56 14.26 38.00 -12.76
CA PRO A 56 13.13 38.69 -12.15
C PRO A 56 11.89 37.78 -12.12
N GLY A 57 11.24 37.67 -10.95
CA GLY A 57 10.19 36.68 -10.71
C GLY A 57 9.06 36.70 -11.74
N GLU A 58 8.60 37.88 -12.14
CA GLU A 58 7.55 38.02 -13.15
C GLU A 58 7.97 37.49 -14.53
N LYS A 59 9.23 37.71 -14.92
CA LYS A 59 9.76 37.20 -16.18
C LYS A 59 9.89 35.67 -16.16
N ALA A 60 10.38 35.10 -15.05
CA ALA A 60 10.45 33.65 -14.89
C ALA A 60 9.04 33.02 -14.89
N ARG A 61 8.09 33.66 -14.18
CA ARG A 61 6.68 33.26 -14.11
C ARG A 61 6.07 33.20 -15.52
N GLN A 62 6.22 34.26 -16.31
CA GLN A 62 5.67 34.32 -17.66
C GLN A 62 6.29 33.25 -18.57
N LEU A 63 7.62 33.12 -18.59
CA LEU A 63 8.31 32.11 -19.41
C LEU A 63 7.85 30.68 -19.10
N LEU A 64 7.66 30.37 -17.83
CA LEU A 64 7.21 29.05 -17.38
C LEU A 64 5.71 28.83 -17.66
N ALA A 65 4.88 29.88 -17.52
CA ALA A 65 3.47 29.85 -17.91
C ALA A 65 3.32 29.52 -19.40
N ASP A 66 4.08 30.20 -20.25
CA ASP A 66 4.06 30.02 -21.70
C ASP A 66 4.51 28.62 -22.08
N ARG A 67 5.60 28.12 -21.48
CA ARG A 67 6.08 26.75 -21.73
C ARG A 67 5.08 25.68 -21.29
N LEU A 68 4.39 25.90 -20.17
CA LEU A 68 3.37 24.98 -19.67
C LEU A 68 2.13 24.95 -20.60
N ALA A 69 1.74 26.11 -21.14
CA ALA A 69 0.60 26.25 -22.04
C ALA A 69 0.89 25.78 -23.48
N ASP A 70 2.15 25.75 -23.91
CA ASP A 70 2.54 25.34 -25.26
C ASP A 70 2.34 23.82 -25.47
N ARG A 71 1.22 23.48 -26.13
CA ARG A 71 0.84 22.10 -26.47
C ARG A 71 1.66 21.51 -27.62
N ALA A 72 2.45 22.30 -28.33
CA ALA A 72 3.41 21.76 -29.29
C ALA A 72 4.58 21.06 -28.57
N GLN A 73 4.81 21.36 -27.29
CA GLN A 73 5.86 20.70 -26.51
C GLN A 73 5.42 19.35 -25.97
N PRO A 74 6.34 18.38 -25.88
CA PRO A 74 6.08 17.12 -25.20
C PRO A 74 5.64 17.32 -23.75
N ALA A 75 4.69 16.52 -23.28
CA ALA A 75 4.11 16.59 -21.94
C ALA A 75 5.16 16.61 -20.81
N HIS A 76 6.22 15.80 -20.93
CA HIS A 76 7.28 15.74 -19.92
C HIS A 76 8.07 17.05 -19.81
N GLN A 77 8.19 17.84 -20.89
CA GLN A 77 8.85 19.15 -20.85
C GLN A 77 7.92 20.19 -20.23
N ARG A 78 6.63 20.17 -20.59
CA ARG A 78 5.58 20.99 -19.96
C ARG A 78 5.52 20.72 -18.47
N ALA A 79 5.61 19.46 -18.03
CA ALA A 79 5.62 19.09 -16.62
C ALA A 79 6.86 19.58 -15.85
N ARG A 80 8.03 19.63 -16.50
CA ARG A 80 9.23 20.26 -15.91
C ARG A 80 9.05 21.77 -15.74
N ALA A 81 8.42 22.43 -16.71
CA ALA A 81 8.07 23.83 -16.60
C ALA A 81 7.06 24.07 -15.48
N PHE A 82 6.01 23.26 -15.37
CA PHE A 82 5.09 23.28 -14.23
C PHE A 82 5.82 23.14 -12.89
N TRP A 83 6.72 22.15 -12.76
CA TRP A 83 7.43 21.90 -11.51
C TRP A 83 8.30 23.09 -11.11
N ALA A 84 9.02 23.66 -12.08
CA ALA A 84 9.80 24.88 -11.86
C ALA A 84 8.88 26.07 -11.49
N ALA A 85 7.74 26.23 -12.16
CA ALA A 85 6.79 27.32 -11.89
C ALA A 85 6.24 27.24 -10.47
N ALA A 86 5.77 26.06 -10.07
CA ALA A 86 5.20 25.83 -8.74
C ALA A 86 6.27 25.97 -7.65
N SER A 87 7.50 25.49 -7.88
CA SER A 87 8.59 25.54 -6.89
C SER A 87 9.17 26.95 -6.69
N LEU A 88 9.17 27.79 -7.72
CA LEU A 88 9.66 29.16 -7.66
C LEU A 88 8.57 30.16 -7.23
N SER A 89 7.31 29.73 -7.17
CA SER A 89 6.19 30.60 -6.81
C SER A 89 6.04 30.72 -5.29
N PRO A 90 5.76 31.93 -4.77
CA PRO A 90 5.33 32.08 -3.37
C PRO A 90 3.94 31.47 -3.11
N ASN A 91 3.18 31.14 -4.16
CA ASN A 91 1.87 30.50 -4.07
C ASN A 91 1.80 29.28 -5.02
N PRO A 92 2.38 28.12 -4.64
CA PRO A 92 2.34 26.91 -5.45
C PRO A 92 0.91 26.41 -5.74
N ALA A 93 -0.04 26.70 -4.86
CA ALA A 93 -1.43 26.25 -4.97
C ALA A 93 -2.12 26.74 -6.25
N GLU A 94 -1.81 27.96 -6.71
CA GLU A 94 -2.33 28.50 -7.98
C GLU A 94 -1.94 27.60 -9.16
N TRP A 95 -0.66 27.21 -9.24
CA TRP A 95 -0.14 26.37 -10.30
C TRP A 95 -0.69 24.95 -10.24
N ILE A 96 -0.80 24.39 -9.03
CA ILE A 96 -1.37 23.07 -8.80
C ILE A 96 -2.82 23.01 -9.29
N ARG A 97 -3.67 23.94 -8.82
CA ARG A 97 -5.10 23.99 -9.17
C ARG A 97 -5.33 24.22 -10.67
N ARG A 98 -4.47 25.02 -11.32
CA ARG A 98 -4.52 25.21 -12.76
C ARG A 98 -4.10 23.95 -13.54
N THR A 99 -3.06 23.25 -13.09
CA THR A 99 -2.43 22.16 -13.87
C THR A 99 -3.17 20.84 -13.72
N ILE A 100 -3.91 20.63 -12.63
CA ILE A 100 -4.68 19.40 -12.43
C ILE A 100 -5.83 19.21 -13.42
N THR A 101 -6.25 20.27 -14.12
CA THR A 101 -7.29 20.21 -15.15
C THR A 101 -6.71 20.05 -16.57
N ASP A 102 -5.39 19.83 -16.70
CA ASP A 102 -4.75 19.64 -18.00
C ASP A 102 -5.29 18.37 -18.70
N GLN A 103 -5.33 18.39 -20.03
CA GLN A 103 -5.78 17.24 -20.81
C GLN A 103 -4.80 16.07 -20.73
N ASP A 104 -3.52 16.36 -20.49
CA ASP A 104 -2.49 15.34 -20.40
C ASP A 104 -2.39 14.76 -18.96
N PRO A 105 -2.53 13.43 -18.79
CA PRO A 105 -2.48 12.80 -17.46
C PRO A 105 -1.13 12.96 -16.77
N LEU A 106 -0.03 13.13 -17.51
CA LEU A 106 1.29 13.36 -16.93
C LEU A 106 1.33 14.68 -16.17
N LEU A 107 0.69 15.72 -16.70
CA LEU A 107 0.59 17.04 -16.06
C LEU A 107 -0.33 16.99 -14.85
N ARG A 108 -1.49 16.33 -14.95
CA ARG A 108 -2.38 16.12 -13.79
C ARG A 108 -1.67 15.37 -12.66
N GLY A 109 -0.98 14.27 -12.99
CA GLY A 109 -0.18 13.52 -12.03
C GLY A 109 1.01 14.31 -11.45
N ALA A 110 1.60 15.24 -12.21
CA ALA A 110 2.61 16.17 -11.67
C ALA A 110 2.00 17.15 -10.65
N ALA A 111 0.82 17.71 -10.96
CA ALA A 111 0.08 18.60 -10.05
C ALA A 111 -0.27 17.93 -8.72
N ILE A 112 -0.79 16.71 -8.78
CA ILE A 112 -1.14 15.91 -7.59
C ILE A 112 0.10 15.64 -6.72
N ARG A 113 1.24 15.30 -7.33
CA ARG A 113 2.49 15.08 -6.58
C ARG A 113 2.99 16.36 -5.91
N ALA A 114 2.81 17.50 -6.57
CA ALA A 114 3.22 18.80 -6.03
C ALA A 114 2.47 19.18 -4.75
N CYS A 115 1.21 18.77 -4.56
CA CYS A 115 0.48 18.96 -3.30
C CYS A 115 1.29 18.48 -2.09
N ARG A 116 1.91 17.29 -2.17
CA ARG A 116 2.69 16.71 -1.06
C ARG A 116 4.11 17.25 -0.92
N VAL A 117 4.66 17.81 -1.98
CA VAL A 117 6.09 18.20 -2.02
C VAL A 117 6.25 19.68 -1.75
N LEU A 118 5.39 20.51 -2.33
CA LEU A 118 5.51 21.97 -2.33
C LEU A 118 4.52 22.66 -1.39
N ASP A 119 3.38 22.04 -1.09
CA ASP A 119 2.33 22.66 -0.27
C ASP A 119 1.62 21.65 0.63
N ARG A 120 2.37 21.07 1.58
CA ARG A 120 1.93 19.94 2.43
C ARG A 120 0.70 20.24 3.29
N GLU A 121 0.52 21.50 3.66
CA GLU A 121 -0.58 21.97 4.50
C GLU A 121 -1.77 22.47 3.68
N GLY A 122 -1.63 22.53 2.36
CA GLY A 122 -2.67 23.02 1.46
C GLY A 122 -3.91 22.13 1.47
N ASP A 123 -5.08 22.76 1.39
CA ASP A 123 -6.34 22.04 1.32
C ASP A 123 -6.70 21.66 -0.12
N TYR A 124 -6.45 20.39 -0.43
CA TYR A 124 -6.64 19.78 -1.75
C TYR A 124 -7.70 18.68 -1.76
N ASP A 125 -8.44 18.44 -0.69
CA ASP A 125 -9.29 17.23 -0.55
C ASP A 125 -10.36 17.14 -1.64
N THR A 126 -11.16 18.19 -1.80
CA THR A 126 -12.23 18.23 -2.81
C THR A 126 -11.66 18.03 -4.22
N MET A 127 -10.49 18.62 -4.48
CA MET A 127 -9.80 18.50 -5.75
C MET A 127 -9.29 17.06 -5.99
N LEU A 128 -8.69 16.44 -4.98
CA LEU A 128 -8.20 15.05 -5.05
C LEU A 128 -9.36 14.05 -5.13
N ALA A 129 -10.46 14.29 -4.43
CA ALA A 129 -11.69 13.50 -4.54
C ALA A 129 -12.24 13.52 -5.97
N GLY A 130 -12.21 14.68 -6.64
CA GLY A 130 -12.61 14.82 -8.05
C GLY A 130 -11.78 13.94 -9.00
N CYS A 131 -10.53 13.61 -8.64
CA CYS A 131 -9.69 12.72 -9.44
C CYS A 131 -10.17 11.27 -9.42
N ALA A 132 -11.12 10.88 -8.57
CA ALA A 132 -11.74 9.55 -8.60
C ALA A 132 -12.35 9.24 -9.99
N GLY A 133 -12.90 10.25 -10.66
CA GLY A 133 -13.47 10.12 -12.00
C GLY A 133 -12.46 10.22 -13.14
N ASP A 134 -11.16 10.35 -12.86
CA ASP A 134 -10.16 10.49 -13.92
C ASP A 134 -10.07 9.20 -14.75
N SER A 135 -10.03 9.33 -16.08
CA SER A 135 -9.88 8.20 -16.99
C SER A 135 -8.54 7.46 -16.80
N ASP A 136 -7.49 8.16 -16.39
CA ASP A 136 -6.15 7.60 -16.25
C ASP A 136 -5.97 6.97 -14.85
N PRO A 137 -5.65 5.66 -14.76
CA PRO A 137 -5.47 4.97 -13.49
C PRO A 137 -4.30 5.51 -12.67
N GLN A 138 -3.25 6.04 -13.30
CA GLN A 138 -2.10 6.62 -12.58
C GLN A 138 -2.49 7.93 -11.91
N VAL A 139 -3.40 8.71 -12.49
CA VAL A 139 -3.92 9.93 -11.86
C VAL A 139 -4.76 9.57 -10.63
N ARG A 140 -5.66 8.57 -10.73
CA ARG A 140 -6.43 8.06 -9.58
C ARG A 140 -5.51 7.54 -8.46
N ALA A 141 -4.50 6.75 -8.82
CA ALA A 141 -3.51 6.23 -7.88
C ALA A 141 -2.69 7.34 -7.22
N ALA A 142 -2.22 8.32 -7.98
CA ALA A 142 -1.51 9.48 -7.45
C ALA A 142 -2.37 10.27 -6.47
N ALA A 143 -3.68 10.44 -6.75
CA ALA A 143 -4.60 11.14 -5.87
C ALA A 143 -4.78 10.41 -4.52
N ALA A 144 -4.92 9.09 -4.53
CA ALA A 144 -4.97 8.29 -3.31
C ALA A 144 -3.69 8.43 -2.48
N ILE A 145 -2.53 8.35 -3.14
CA ILE A 145 -1.21 8.53 -2.53
C ILE A 145 -1.06 9.95 -1.98
N ALA A 146 -1.59 10.97 -2.66
CA ALA A 146 -1.51 12.37 -2.24
C ALA A 146 -2.08 12.60 -0.83
N LEU A 147 -3.08 11.82 -0.45
CA LEU A 147 -3.75 11.93 0.83
C LEU A 147 -2.96 11.33 2.00
N ARG A 148 -1.86 10.57 1.80
CA ARG A 148 -1.18 9.79 2.86
C ARG A 148 -0.94 10.52 4.18
N PHE A 149 -0.52 11.78 4.13
CA PHE A 149 -0.16 12.56 5.31
C PHE A 149 -1.27 13.49 5.80
N ALA A 150 -2.38 13.57 5.08
CA ALA A 150 -3.48 14.44 5.42
C ALA A 150 -4.31 13.83 6.56
N ASP A 151 -4.54 14.65 7.60
CA ASP A 151 -5.18 14.27 8.85
C ASP A 151 -6.41 15.13 9.13
N ARG A 152 -7.46 14.92 8.33
CA ARG A 152 -8.73 15.63 8.46
C ARG A 152 -9.84 14.77 7.87
N SER A 153 -11.06 14.93 8.40
CA SER A 153 -12.23 14.17 7.97
C SER A 153 -12.48 14.29 6.46
N ALA A 154 -12.29 15.49 5.90
CA ALA A 154 -12.43 15.73 4.45
C ALA A 154 -11.43 14.90 3.62
N SER A 155 -10.22 14.62 4.12
CA SER A 155 -9.25 13.76 3.45
C SER A 155 -9.65 12.29 3.50
N ASP A 156 -10.32 11.87 4.57
CA ASP A 156 -10.83 10.51 4.71
C ASP A 156 -12.01 10.28 3.76
N GLU A 157 -12.91 11.25 3.63
CA GLU A 157 -13.98 11.24 2.63
C GLU A 157 -13.44 11.27 1.19
N ALA A 158 -12.42 12.10 0.92
CA ALA A 158 -11.76 12.13 -0.38
C ALA A 158 -11.10 10.78 -0.72
N TRP A 159 -10.42 10.16 0.25
CA TRP A 159 -9.83 8.83 0.06
C TRP A 159 -10.91 7.78 -0.20
N ALA A 160 -12.01 7.81 0.56
CA ALA A 160 -13.14 6.90 0.38
C ALA A 160 -13.81 7.06 -1.00
N ALA A 161 -13.93 8.29 -1.52
CA ALA A 161 -14.43 8.55 -2.87
C ALA A 161 -13.54 7.90 -3.95
N ILE A 162 -12.22 7.98 -3.79
CA ILE A 162 -11.26 7.34 -4.71
C ILE A 162 -11.31 5.81 -4.55
N ALA A 163 -11.33 5.29 -3.33
CA ALA A 163 -11.38 3.85 -3.03
C ALA A 163 -12.63 3.17 -3.61
N GLN A 164 -13.78 3.87 -3.60
CA GLN A 164 -15.02 3.38 -4.22
C GLN A 164 -14.92 3.14 -5.72
N THR A 165 -13.91 3.67 -6.41
CA THR A 165 -13.70 3.44 -7.85
C THR A 165 -12.94 2.15 -8.13
N TYR A 166 -12.39 1.50 -7.10
CA TYR A 166 -11.73 0.21 -7.24
C TYR A 166 -12.74 -0.86 -7.71
N ARG A 167 -12.39 -1.60 -8.76
CA ARG A 167 -13.23 -2.66 -9.38
C ARG A 167 -12.58 -4.05 -9.32
N GLY A 168 -11.46 -4.19 -8.60
CA GLY A 168 -10.64 -5.41 -8.60
C GLY A 168 -9.53 -5.43 -9.65
N LYS A 169 -8.65 -6.45 -9.56
CA LYS A 169 -7.57 -6.81 -10.51
C LYS A 169 -6.39 -5.83 -10.65
N ASP A 170 -6.60 -4.53 -10.42
CA ASP A 170 -5.51 -3.55 -10.45
C ASP A 170 -4.73 -3.55 -9.13
N ARG A 171 -3.72 -4.41 -9.05
CA ARG A 171 -2.84 -4.52 -7.87
C ARG A 171 -2.09 -3.23 -7.56
N TRP A 172 -1.78 -2.41 -8.57
CA TRP A 172 -1.06 -1.16 -8.38
C TRP A 172 -1.96 -0.08 -7.78
N PHE A 173 -3.21 -0.01 -8.24
CA PHE A 173 -4.18 0.91 -7.66
C PHE A 173 -4.58 0.50 -6.24
N LEU A 174 -4.73 -0.80 -5.97
CA LEU A 174 -4.94 -1.30 -4.61
C LEU A 174 -3.79 -0.90 -3.68
N GLU A 175 -2.55 -0.97 -4.16
CA GLU A 175 -1.39 -0.58 -3.36
C GLU A 175 -1.32 0.92 -3.15
N ALA A 176 -1.67 1.72 -4.17
CA ALA A 176 -1.79 3.16 -4.02
C ALA A 176 -2.84 3.56 -2.98
N LEU A 177 -3.99 2.87 -2.96
CA LEU A 177 -5.02 3.05 -1.92
C LEU A 177 -4.46 2.68 -0.53
N GLY A 178 -3.72 1.58 -0.43
CA GLY A 178 -3.09 1.14 0.81
C GLY A 178 -2.02 2.09 1.33
N ILE A 179 -1.15 2.64 0.46
CA ILE A 179 -0.18 3.68 0.79
C ILE A 179 -0.90 4.96 1.20
N GLY A 180 -1.96 5.32 0.49
CA GLY A 180 -2.84 6.41 0.86
C GLY A 180 -3.32 6.24 2.31
N ALA A 181 -3.90 5.10 2.67
CA ALA A 181 -4.49 4.89 3.98
C ALA A 181 -3.51 4.53 5.12
N GLU A 182 -2.23 4.30 4.84
CA GLU A 182 -1.28 3.69 5.78
C GLU A 182 -1.28 4.29 7.19
N LEU A 183 -1.33 5.62 7.30
CA LEU A 183 -1.27 6.33 8.59
C LEU A 183 -2.65 6.57 9.21
N ARG A 184 -3.74 6.25 8.50
CA ARG A 184 -5.12 6.65 8.81
C ARG A 184 -6.13 5.54 8.48
N TRP A 185 -5.72 4.27 8.56
CA TRP A 185 -6.58 3.15 8.21
C TRP A 185 -7.94 3.15 8.94
N PRO A 186 -8.01 3.36 10.27
CA PRO A 186 -9.29 3.33 10.99
C PRO A 186 -10.31 4.33 10.44
N SER A 187 -9.95 5.61 10.36
CA SER A 187 -10.87 6.68 9.93
C SER A 187 -11.24 6.58 8.45
N ARG A 188 -10.29 6.20 7.60
CA ARG A 188 -10.52 6.02 6.16
C ARG A 188 -11.35 4.82 5.82
N PHE A 189 -11.10 3.70 6.50
CA PHE A 189 -11.90 2.50 6.31
C PHE A 189 -13.33 2.76 6.80
N ALA A 190 -13.52 3.44 7.93
CA ALA A 190 -14.84 3.87 8.40
C ALA A 190 -15.57 4.78 7.38
N ALA A 191 -14.89 5.78 6.80
CA ALA A 191 -15.46 6.61 5.75
C ALA A 191 -15.83 5.80 4.49
N TYR A 192 -15.00 4.83 4.12
CA TYR A 192 -15.24 3.93 3.00
C TYR A 192 -16.40 2.96 3.23
N LEU A 193 -16.54 2.42 4.44
CA LEU A 193 -17.69 1.61 4.84
C LEU A 193 -18.99 2.41 4.74
N LYS A 194 -19.01 3.64 5.28
CA LYS A 194 -20.15 4.56 5.17
C LYS A 194 -20.52 4.81 3.72
N ALA A 195 -19.54 5.04 2.85
CA ALA A 195 -19.80 5.36 1.45
C ALA A 195 -20.22 4.15 0.61
N THR A 196 -19.83 2.93 1.01
CA THR A 196 -20.23 1.68 0.34
C THR A 196 -21.46 1.01 0.95
N GLY A 197 -22.00 1.54 2.06
CA GLY A 197 -23.11 0.93 2.80
C GLY A 197 -22.74 -0.42 3.40
N ASP A 198 -21.56 -0.49 4.05
CA ASP A 198 -20.99 -1.70 4.67
C ASP A 198 -20.79 -2.87 3.69
N LYS A 199 -20.50 -2.55 2.43
CA LYS A 199 -20.20 -3.53 1.37
C LYS A 199 -18.81 -3.30 0.79
N PRO A 200 -17.74 -3.40 1.60
CA PRO A 200 -16.38 -3.17 1.12
C PRO A 200 -15.97 -4.26 0.13
N HIS A 201 -15.27 -3.87 -0.94
CA HIS A 201 -14.60 -4.82 -1.83
C HIS A 201 -13.59 -5.71 -1.07
N ALA A 202 -13.58 -7.02 -1.34
CA ALA A 202 -12.75 -8.01 -0.64
C ALA A 202 -11.25 -7.67 -0.63
N ASP A 203 -10.69 -7.22 -1.75
CA ASP A 203 -9.29 -6.77 -1.82
C ASP A 203 -8.96 -5.60 -0.89
N LEU A 204 -9.90 -4.68 -0.67
CA LEU A 204 -9.70 -3.55 0.25
C LEU A 204 -9.80 -3.99 1.70
N VAL A 205 -10.70 -4.93 2.01
CA VAL A 205 -10.72 -5.62 3.33
C VAL A 205 -9.37 -6.30 3.57
N TRP A 206 -8.86 -7.05 2.60
CA TRP A 206 -7.56 -7.71 2.66
C TRP A 206 -6.39 -6.73 2.84
N ARG A 207 -6.47 -5.53 2.25
CA ARG A 207 -5.39 -4.54 2.31
C ARG A 207 -5.42 -3.71 3.59
N ALA A 208 -6.60 -3.55 4.20
CA ALA A 208 -6.83 -2.73 5.37
C ALA A 208 -6.12 -3.26 6.61
N ARG A 209 -5.50 -2.35 7.37
CA ARG A 209 -4.72 -2.68 8.58
C ARG A 209 -5.35 -2.07 9.82
N CYS A 210 -6.65 -2.24 9.99
CA CYS A 210 -7.41 -1.70 11.12
C CYS A 210 -8.46 -2.69 11.66
N ALA A 211 -8.93 -2.47 12.88
CA ALA A 211 -9.84 -3.38 13.57
C ALA A 211 -11.21 -3.47 12.87
N GLU A 212 -11.66 -2.38 12.25
CA GLU A 212 -12.92 -2.26 11.53
C GLU A 212 -13.00 -3.20 10.32
N ALA A 213 -11.86 -3.64 9.78
CA ALA A 213 -11.81 -4.60 8.68
C ALA A 213 -11.98 -6.06 9.13
N LEU A 214 -11.70 -6.37 10.40
CA LEU A 214 -11.67 -7.74 10.92
C LEU A 214 -13.03 -8.46 10.74
N PRO A 215 -14.20 -7.89 11.07
CA PRO A 215 -15.48 -8.59 10.88
C PRO A 215 -15.77 -8.95 9.41
N PHE A 216 -15.26 -8.16 8.46
CA PHE A 216 -15.39 -8.46 7.03
C PHE A 216 -14.39 -9.54 6.61
N LEU A 217 -13.18 -9.50 7.15
CA LEU A 217 -12.14 -10.48 6.89
C LEU A 217 -12.54 -11.86 7.41
N GLU A 218 -13.18 -11.96 8.58
CA GLU A 218 -13.75 -13.20 9.11
C GLU A 218 -14.73 -13.83 8.11
N LYS A 219 -15.70 -13.06 7.64
CA LYS A 219 -16.69 -13.50 6.65
C LYS A 219 -16.03 -13.99 5.36
N LEU A 220 -14.99 -13.28 4.88
CA LEU A 220 -14.24 -13.68 3.70
C LEU A 220 -13.50 -14.99 3.91
N ILE A 221 -12.85 -15.19 5.06
CA ILE A 221 -12.11 -16.43 5.37
C ILE A 221 -13.06 -17.64 5.45
N VAL A 222 -14.21 -17.48 6.10
CA VAL A 222 -15.21 -18.55 6.24
C VAL A 222 -15.81 -18.94 4.89
N ALA A 223 -16.11 -17.95 4.03
CA ALA A 223 -16.75 -18.19 2.74
C ALA A 223 -15.78 -18.62 1.62
N ALA A 224 -14.49 -18.29 1.72
CA ALA A 224 -13.53 -18.49 0.64
C ALA A 224 -13.18 -19.98 0.43
N PRO A 225 -12.95 -20.41 -0.82
CA PRO A 225 -12.31 -21.68 -1.12
C PRO A 225 -10.86 -21.67 -0.63
N ASP A 226 -10.28 -22.85 -0.46
CA ASP A 226 -8.92 -23.02 0.09
C ASP A 226 -7.87 -22.19 -0.67
N SER A 227 -7.98 -22.12 -2.01
CA SER A 227 -7.06 -21.36 -2.87
C SER A 227 -7.03 -19.84 -2.60
N GLU A 228 -8.11 -19.28 -2.06
CA GLU A 228 -8.21 -17.86 -1.72
C GLU A 228 -8.09 -17.60 -0.21
N ARG A 229 -8.44 -18.59 0.62
CA ARG A 229 -8.45 -18.45 2.08
C ARG A 229 -7.07 -18.07 2.63
N ASP A 230 -6.01 -18.69 2.12
CA ASP A 230 -4.63 -18.43 2.56
C ASP A 230 -4.23 -16.96 2.44
N ARG A 231 -4.74 -16.28 1.40
CA ARG A 231 -4.49 -14.86 1.19
C ARG A 231 -5.11 -14.01 2.30
N PHE A 232 -6.35 -14.33 2.71
CA PHE A 232 -7.05 -13.62 3.77
C PHE A 232 -6.49 -13.98 5.16
N MET A 233 -6.14 -15.24 5.39
CA MET A 233 -5.43 -15.65 6.60
C MET A 233 -4.10 -14.91 6.77
N ARG A 234 -3.32 -14.76 5.69
CA ARG A 234 -2.07 -14.00 5.71
C ARG A 234 -2.28 -12.52 6.05
N ALA A 235 -3.44 -11.95 5.75
CA ALA A 235 -3.73 -10.56 6.11
C ALA A 235 -3.74 -10.36 7.64
N LEU A 236 -4.14 -11.37 8.41
CA LEU A 236 -4.21 -11.32 9.88
C LEU A 236 -2.85 -11.03 10.52
N HIS A 237 -1.73 -11.43 9.89
CA HIS A 237 -0.38 -11.14 10.38
C HIS A 237 -0.03 -9.64 10.37
N PHE A 238 -0.76 -8.83 9.61
CA PHE A 238 -0.58 -7.38 9.56
C PHE A 238 -1.46 -6.62 10.55
N HIS A 239 -2.24 -7.32 11.38
CA HIS A 239 -2.99 -6.73 12.48
C HIS A 239 -2.24 -6.93 13.81
N PRO A 240 -2.27 -5.93 14.71
CA PRO A 240 -1.68 -6.09 16.02
C PRO A 240 -2.45 -7.13 16.83
N LYS A 241 -1.74 -7.83 17.72
CA LYS A 241 -2.37 -8.65 18.76
C LYS A 241 -3.30 -7.75 19.57
N SER A 242 -4.59 -8.05 19.53
CA SER A 242 -5.65 -7.21 20.11
C SER A 242 -6.88 -8.06 20.45
N PRO A 243 -7.76 -7.59 21.35
CA PRO A 243 -9.02 -8.26 21.64
C PRO A 243 -9.87 -8.49 20.39
N ALA A 244 -9.87 -7.54 19.45
CA ALA A 244 -10.60 -7.67 18.19
C ALA A 244 -10.07 -8.82 17.32
N LEU A 245 -8.74 -9.02 17.27
CA LEU A 245 -8.15 -10.16 16.55
C LEU A 245 -8.49 -11.50 17.23
N GLN A 246 -8.52 -11.53 18.57
CA GLN A 246 -8.95 -12.72 19.31
C GLN A 246 -10.43 -13.03 19.11
N GLN A 247 -11.30 -12.02 19.05
CA GLN A 247 -12.71 -12.20 18.71
C GLN A 247 -12.89 -12.78 17.30
N LEU A 248 -12.13 -12.29 16.32
CA LEU A 248 -12.10 -12.88 14.98
C LEU A 248 -11.64 -14.34 15.02
N ALA A 249 -10.55 -14.65 15.73
CA ALA A 249 -10.06 -16.03 15.85
C ALA A 249 -11.13 -16.94 16.47
N LEU A 250 -11.83 -16.48 17.50
CA LEU A 250 -12.93 -17.23 18.11
C LEU A 250 -14.10 -17.42 17.13
N GLY A 251 -14.43 -16.38 16.33
CA GLY A 251 -15.41 -16.47 15.25
C GLY A 251 -15.05 -17.51 14.19
N LEU A 252 -13.78 -17.54 13.74
CA LEU A 252 -13.28 -18.55 12.81
C LEU A 252 -13.29 -19.96 13.41
N PHE A 253 -12.97 -20.11 14.69
CA PHE A 253 -13.05 -21.38 15.39
C PHE A 253 -14.50 -21.91 15.42
N ARG A 254 -15.46 -21.05 15.75
CA ARG A 254 -16.89 -21.38 15.83
C ARG A 254 -17.47 -21.73 14.45
N ASN A 255 -17.21 -20.89 13.45
CA ASN A 255 -17.92 -20.89 12.18
C ASN A 255 -17.15 -21.55 11.02
N GLY A 256 -15.85 -21.81 11.19
CA GLY A 256 -15.00 -22.39 10.16
C GLY A 256 -15.18 -23.89 9.97
N SER A 257 -14.61 -24.41 8.87
CA SER A 257 -14.47 -25.85 8.66
C SER A 257 -13.61 -26.48 9.77
N PRO A 258 -13.70 -27.80 10.01
CA PRO A 258 -12.87 -28.46 11.02
C PRO A 258 -11.37 -28.21 10.84
N GLN A 259 -10.89 -28.16 9.59
CA GLN A 259 -9.50 -27.87 9.28
C GLN A 259 -9.12 -26.43 9.66
N LEU A 260 -9.95 -25.46 9.29
CA LEU A 260 -9.74 -24.05 9.63
C LEU A 260 -9.79 -23.83 11.15
N ALA A 261 -10.77 -24.43 11.84
CA ALA A 261 -10.91 -24.32 13.28
C ALA A 261 -9.72 -24.94 14.03
N THR A 262 -9.22 -26.11 13.60
CA THR A 262 -8.00 -26.71 14.16
C THR A 262 -6.80 -25.79 14.00
N MET A 263 -6.56 -25.26 12.80
CA MET A 263 -5.44 -24.33 12.54
C MET A 263 -5.53 -23.08 13.43
N VAL A 264 -6.70 -22.47 13.52
CA VAL A 264 -6.91 -21.26 14.33
C VAL A 264 -6.72 -21.55 15.82
N ALA A 265 -7.18 -22.70 16.31
CA ALA A 265 -6.98 -23.11 17.69
C ALA A 265 -5.48 -23.29 18.04
N LEU A 266 -4.71 -23.89 17.14
CA LEU A 266 -3.28 -24.12 17.35
C LEU A 266 -2.46 -22.81 17.33
N GLU A 267 -2.74 -21.94 16.36
CA GLU A 267 -1.83 -20.83 16.01
C GLU A 267 -2.27 -19.46 16.54
N MET A 268 -3.57 -19.24 16.73
CA MET A 268 -4.11 -17.88 16.89
C MET A 268 -4.93 -17.68 18.16
N LEU A 269 -5.80 -18.65 18.49
CA LEU A 269 -6.77 -18.51 19.57
C LEU A 269 -6.08 -18.70 20.92
N ASP A 270 -6.31 -17.77 21.83
CA ASP A 270 -5.89 -17.88 23.22
C ASP A 270 -6.71 -18.98 23.92
N PRO A 271 -6.08 -19.91 24.67
CA PRO A 271 -6.81 -20.88 25.50
C PRO A 271 -7.88 -20.25 26.40
N ALA A 272 -7.61 -19.06 26.94
CA ALA A 272 -8.55 -18.36 27.82
C ALA A 272 -9.83 -17.89 27.09
N ALA A 273 -9.85 -17.84 25.75
CA ALA A 273 -11.00 -17.40 24.97
C ALA A 273 -12.10 -18.48 24.84
N ILE A 274 -11.81 -19.73 25.21
CA ILE A 274 -12.80 -20.82 25.23
C ILE A 274 -13.44 -20.83 26.62
N GLU A 275 -14.60 -20.21 26.73
CA GLU A 275 -15.31 -20.05 28.00
C GLU A 275 -16.60 -20.87 28.05
N SER A 276 -17.23 -21.13 26.91
CA SER A 276 -18.52 -21.83 26.87
C SER A 276 -18.36 -23.34 26.75
N ALA A 277 -19.34 -24.07 27.30
CA ALA A 277 -19.39 -25.53 27.22
C ALA A 277 -19.47 -26.03 25.76
N ASP A 278 -20.18 -25.31 24.89
CA ASP A 278 -20.30 -25.67 23.47
C ASP A 278 -18.95 -25.54 22.73
N GLU A 279 -18.16 -24.51 23.04
CA GLU A 279 -16.81 -24.36 22.48
C GLU A 279 -15.86 -25.42 23.01
N GLY A 280 -15.93 -25.73 24.31
CA GLY A 280 -15.15 -26.82 24.91
C GLY A 280 -15.45 -28.17 24.26
N LYS A 281 -16.74 -28.45 24.02
CA LYS A 281 -17.17 -29.67 23.31
C LYS A 281 -16.68 -29.69 21.86
N ARG A 282 -16.81 -28.58 21.13
CA ARG A 282 -16.28 -28.47 19.76
C ARG A 282 -14.76 -28.68 19.73
N LEU A 283 -14.03 -28.12 20.70
CA LEU A 283 -12.59 -28.32 20.79
C LEU A 283 -12.27 -29.80 21.04
N GLU A 284 -12.97 -30.48 21.97
CA GLU A 284 -12.82 -31.93 22.18
C GLU A 284 -13.06 -32.72 20.89
N GLU A 285 -14.14 -32.43 20.16
CA GLU A 285 -14.46 -33.09 18.88
C GLU A 285 -13.35 -32.89 17.84
N LEU A 286 -12.83 -31.66 17.72
CA LEU A 286 -11.72 -31.34 16.82
C LEU A 286 -10.43 -32.05 17.23
N THR A 287 -10.11 -32.10 18.53
CA THR A 287 -8.95 -32.82 19.05
C THR A 287 -9.04 -34.31 18.71
N LEU A 288 -10.19 -34.95 18.98
CA LEU A 288 -10.39 -36.37 18.71
C LEU A 288 -10.37 -36.71 17.21
N ALA A 289 -10.81 -35.78 16.35
CA ALA A 289 -10.70 -35.94 14.90
C ALA A 289 -9.24 -35.96 14.40
N ARG A 290 -8.26 -35.58 15.23
CA ARG A 290 -6.83 -35.57 14.92
C ARG A 290 -6.06 -36.72 15.55
N ARG A 291 -6.74 -37.77 16.02
CA ARG A 291 -6.12 -38.90 16.76
C ARG A 291 -4.93 -39.59 16.06
N GLU A 292 -4.76 -39.44 14.75
CA GLU A 292 -3.69 -40.04 13.95
C GLU A 292 -2.59 -39.01 13.58
N SER A 293 -2.60 -37.84 14.22
CA SER A 293 -1.71 -36.71 13.91
C SER A 293 -1.13 -36.10 15.20
N PRO A 294 0.10 -35.53 15.15
CA PRO A 294 0.65 -34.75 16.26
C PRO A 294 -0.25 -33.59 16.72
N ASP A 295 -1.17 -33.13 15.88
CA ASP A 295 -2.18 -32.12 16.23
C ASP A 295 -3.04 -32.53 17.43
N LEU A 296 -3.28 -33.84 17.64
CA LEU A 296 -3.95 -34.36 18.84
C LEU A 296 -3.25 -33.86 20.11
N VAL A 297 -1.94 -34.09 20.17
CA VAL A 297 -1.09 -33.76 21.32
C VAL A 297 -1.02 -32.25 21.48
N ALA A 298 -0.80 -31.52 20.39
CA ALA A 298 -0.68 -30.08 20.41
C ALA A 298 -1.96 -29.39 20.93
N LEU A 299 -3.15 -29.82 20.47
CA LEU A 299 -4.43 -29.30 20.96
C LEU A 299 -4.70 -29.69 22.42
N ALA A 300 -4.51 -30.96 22.76
CA ALA A 300 -4.77 -31.45 24.11
C ALA A 300 -3.90 -30.71 25.14
N THR A 301 -2.61 -30.54 24.86
CA THR A 301 -1.67 -29.84 25.74
C THR A 301 -1.92 -28.34 25.78
N ARG A 302 -2.10 -27.69 24.62
CA ARG A 302 -2.32 -26.23 24.56
C ARG A 302 -3.53 -25.79 25.37
N TYR A 303 -4.60 -26.59 25.36
CA TYR A 303 -5.86 -26.28 26.04
C TYR A 303 -6.06 -27.07 27.34
N ASN A 304 -5.06 -27.80 27.81
CA ASN A 304 -5.11 -28.65 28.99
C ASN A 304 -6.39 -29.52 29.06
N GLN A 305 -6.67 -30.26 27.98
CA GLN A 305 -7.85 -31.12 27.92
C GLN A 305 -7.67 -32.37 28.78
N GLN A 306 -8.63 -32.58 29.70
CA GLN A 306 -8.62 -33.65 30.70
C GLN A 306 -9.83 -34.60 30.56
N SER A 307 -10.52 -34.57 29.41
CA SER A 307 -11.66 -35.46 29.22
C SER A 307 -11.18 -36.91 29.01
N GLU A 308 -11.95 -37.87 29.53
CA GLU A 308 -11.61 -39.29 29.43
C GLU A 308 -11.37 -39.74 27.98
N LYS A 309 -12.13 -39.18 27.03
CA LYS A 309 -11.97 -39.49 25.59
C LYS A 309 -10.64 -39.01 25.03
N VAL A 310 -10.22 -37.79 25.38
CA VAL A 310 -8.95 -37.23 24.89
C VAL A 310 -7.77 -37.95 25.54
N LEU A 311 -7.86 -38.25 26.84
CA LEU A 311 -6.83 -39.03 27.54
C LEU A 311 -6.69 -40.45 26.96
N ALA A 312 -7.81 -41.11 26.63
CA ALA A 312 -7.79 -42.41 25.96
C ALA A 312 -7.14 -42.32 24.57
N ALA A 313 -7.49 -41.32 23.76
CA ALA A 313 -6.88 -41.10 22.45
C ALA A 313 -5.36 -40.82 22.55
N LEU A 314 -4.92 -40.09 23.58
CA LEU A 314 -3.49 -39.86 23.83
C LEU A 314 -2.75 -41.14 24.20
N LEU A 315 -3.35 -42.01 25.02
CA LEU A 315 -2.76 -43.32 25.34
C LEU A 315 -2.60 -44.19 24.10
N GLU A 316 -3.62 -44.25 23.23
CA GLU A 316 -3.53 -44.95 21.95
C GLU A 316 -2.42 -44.37 21.06
N PHE A 317 -2.33 -43.04 20.99
CA PHE A 317 -1.28 -42.34 20.24
C PHE A 317 0.12 -42.68 20.76
N ILE A 318 0.34 -42.67 22.08
CA ILE A 318 1.61 -43.04 22.73
C ILE A 318 2.01 -44.46 22.36
N VAL A 319 1.08 -45.42 22.42
CA VAL A 319 1.38 -46.82 22.09
C VAL A 319 1.79 -46.96 20.62
N ALA A 320 1.11 -46.24 19.72
CA ALA A 320 1.43 -46.22 18.30
C ALA A 320 2.79 -45.55 17.98
N HIS A 321 3.17 -44.53 18.75
CA HIS A 321 4.35 -43.68 18.54
C HIS A 321 5.44 -43.91 19.62
N ARG A 322 5.46 -45.09 20.24
CA ARG A 322 6.26 -45.39 21.45
C ARG A 322 7.78 -45.20 21.33
N ASN A 323 8.30 -45.09 20.10
CA ASN A 323 9.72 -45.01 19.80
C ASN A 323 10.13 -43.68 19.15
N ASP A 324 9.25 -42.68 19.10
CA ASP A 324 9.55 -41.37 18.55
C ASP A 324 9.24 -40.23 19.54
N ASN A 325 9.56 -39.00 19.11
CA ASN A 325 9.39 -37.81 19.94
C ASN A 325 7.91 -37.46 20.16
N ASP A 326 7.01 -37.84 19.26
CA ASP A 326 5.60 -37.49 19.34
C ASP A 326 4.93 -38.32 20.45
N GLY A 327 5.26 -39.61 20.56
CA GLY A 327 4.85 -40.45 21.68
C GLY A 327 5.39 -39.94 23.03
N ALA A 328 6.64 -39.49 23.08
CA ALA A 328 7.23 -38.91 24.29
C ALA A 328 6.55 -37.58 24.70
N ASN A 329 6.21 -36.72 23.74
CA ASN A 329 5.50 -35.47 23.99
C ASN A 329 4.08 -35.73 24.50
N ALA A 330 3.37 -36.70 23.92
CA ALA A 330 2.04 -37.12 24.38
C ALA A 330 2.07 -37.64 25.82
N ALA A 331 3.08 -38.43 26.19
CA ALA A 331 3.22 -38.95 27.56
C ALA A 331 3.42 -37.84 28.60
N ARG A 332 4.10 -36.74 28.25
CA ARG A 332 4.26 -35.58 29.15
C ARG A 332 2.94 -34.88 29.50
N HIS A 333 1.92 -34.99 28.65
CA HIS A 333 0.60 -34.43 28.94
C HIS A 333 -0.14 -35.21 30.04
N LEU A 334 0.17 -36.50 30.20
CA LEU A 334 -0.49 -37.39 31.14
C LEU A 334 0.18 -37.43 32.53
N LEU A 335 1.30 -36.71 32.71
CA LEU A 335 2.09 -36.64 33.94
C LEU A 335 1.90 -35.29 34.63
#